data_AF-A0A6A3PIA3-F1
#
_entry.id   AF-A0A6A3PIA3-F1
#
_cell.length_a   1.000
_cell.length_b   1.000
_cell.length_c   1.000
_cell.angle_alpha   90.00
_cell.angle_beta   90.00
_cell.angle_gamma   90.00
#
_symmetry.space_group_name_H-M   'P 1'
#
loop_
_entity.id
_entity.type
_entity.pdbx_description
1 polymer ?
#
loop_
_entity_poly.entity_id
_entity_poly.type
_entity_poly.pdbx_seq_one_letter_code
_entity_poly.pdbx_strand_id
1 'polypeptide(L)'
;MPGSNNDLNILDASPLISEYIDDNTPRFTYDISGHEYDFLYYLADGIYPEWKCFVKTVSTPLDNKQKKFAAFQESVRKDVERAFGVLQARFAVVARPAMTWSLD
;
A
#
# COMPACT_ATOMS: atom_id res chain seq x y z
N MET A 1 -3.51 20.67 13.14
CA MET A 1 -3.67 20.85 11.69
C MET A 1 -4.43 19.65 11.13
N PRO A 2 -5.58 19.82 10.48
CA PRO A 2 -6.20 18.72 9.74
C PRO A 2 -5.37 18.49 8.47
N GLY A 3 -4.78 17.31 8.31
CA GLY A 3 -4.02 16.96 7.10
C GLY A 3 -2.60 16.43 7.30
N SER A 4 -2.09 16.31 8.53
CA SER A 4 -0.68 15.90 8.76
C SER A 4 -0.45 14.39 8.79
N ASN A 5 -1.49 13.56 8.81
CA ASN A 5 -1.36 12.10 8.99
C ASN A 5 -2.21 11.35 7.95
N ASN A 6 -1.92 11.59 6.67
CA ASN A 6 -2.41 10.73 5.60
C ASN A 6 -1.47 9.52 5.45
N ASP A 7 -1.97 8.49 4.80
CA ASP A 7 -1.24 7.30 4.41
C ASP A 7 0.06 7.59 3.64
N LEU A 8 0.08 8.61 2.78
CA LEU A 8 1.30 9.05 2.09
C LEU A 8 2.41 9.50 3.05
N ASN A 9 2.09 10.32 4.06
CA ASN A 9 3.07 10.76 5.04
C ASN A 9 3.57 9.60 5.91
N ILE A 10 2.70 8.64 6.23
CA ILE A 10 3.07 7.44 6.98
C ILE A 10 4.05 6.58 6.16
N LEU A 11 3.77 6.42 4.88
CA LEU A 11 4.61 5.67 3.96
C LEU A 11 5.97 6.35 3.74
N ASP A 12 5.99 7.67 3.58
CA ASP A 12 7.20 8.47 3.41
C ASP A 12 8.09 8.44 4.67
N ALA A 13 7.47 8.36 5.85
CA ALA A 13 8.18 8.23 7.13
C ALA A 13 8.55 6.78 7.51
N SER A 14 8.18 5.78 6.70
CA SER A 14 8.38 4.37 7.02
C SER A 14 9.82 3.92 6.71
N PRO A 15 10.63 3.54 7.72
CA PRO A 15 12.01 3.10 7.48
C PRO A 15 12.09 1.90 6.56
N LEU A 16 11.11 1.00 6.63
CA LEU A 16 11.05 -0.20 5.78
C LEU A 16 10.86 0.18 4.30
N ILE A 17 10.02 1.18 4.01
CA ILE A 17 9.80 1.65 2.65
C ILE A 17 11.03 2.43 2.16
N SER A 18 11.60 3.31 3.00
CA SER A 18 12.82 4.04 2.66
C SER A 18 13.99 3.10 2.35
N GLU A 19 14.25 2.12 3.21
CA GLU A 19 15.28 1.10 2.98
C GLU A 19 15.02 0.29 1.70
N TYR A 20 13.75 0.01 1.38
CA TYR A 20 13.41 -0.72 0.17
C TYR A 20 13.64 0.12 -1.09
N ILE A 21 13.26 1.40 -1.06
CA ILE A 21 13.48 2.35 -2.16
C ILE A 21 14.97 2.56 -2.40
N ASP A 22 15.76 2.64 -1.32
CA ASP A 22 17.22 2.83 -1.35
C ASP A 22 18.00 1.53 -1.63
N ASP A 23 17.32 0.42 -1.95
CA ASP A 23 17.90 -0.91 -2.19
C ASP A 23 18.77 -1.44 -1.02
N ASN A 24 18.49 -0.99 0.22
CA ASN A 24 19.19 -1.37 1.45
C ASN A 24 18.44 -2.43 2.29
N THR A 25 17.31 -2.94 1.79
CA THR A 25 16.53 -3.97 2.50
C THR A 25 17.23 -5.33 2.51
N PRO A 26 17.06 -6.13 3.59
CA PRO A 26 17.47 -7.52 3.60
C PRO A 26 16.83 -8.28 2.43
N ARG A 27 17.59 -9.17 1.77
CA ARG A 27 17.02 -10.05 0.74
C ARG A 27 15.98 -10.96 1.37
N PHE A 28 14.80 -11.01 0.77
CA PHE A 28 13.74 -11.93 1.12
C PHE A 28 13.20 -12.58 -0.14
N THR A 29 12.60 -13.76 0.00
CA THR A 29 11.82 -14.40 -1.06
C THR A 29 10.52 -14.93 -0.49
N TYR A 30 9.48 -14.94 -1.32
CA TYR A 30 8.17 -15.52 -0.97
C TYR A 30 7.48 -16.08 -2.20
N ASP A 31 6.60 -17.07 -2.00
CA ASP A 31 5.84 -17.69 -3.07
C ASP A 31 4.41 -17.14 -3.15
N ILE A 32 3.97 -16.76 -4.35
CA ILE A 32 2.56 -16.58 -4.67
C ILE A 32 2.22 -17.49 -5.84
N SER A 33 1.36 -18.48 -5.60
CA SER A 33 0.84 -19.37 -6.66
C SER A 33 1.96 -20.12 -7.42
N GLY A 34 3.02 -20.53 -6.75
CA GLY A 34 4.16 -21.25 -7.37
C GLY A 34 5.17 -20.34 -8.07
N HIS A 35 5.00 -19.02 -7.95
CA HIS A 35 5.96 -18.04 -8.42
C HIS A 35 6.69 -17.43 -7.22
N GLU A 36 8.01 -17.53 -7.23
CA GLU A 36 8.88 -16.88 -6.24
C GLU A 36 9.07 -15.40 -6.60
N TYR A 37 8.96 -14.54 -5.59
CA TYR A 37 9.13 -13.10 -5.67
C TYR A 37 10.19 -12.67 -4.66
N ASP A 38 11.06 -11.75 -5.05
CA ASP A 38 12.13 -11.17 -4.23
C ASP A 38 11.97 -9.66 -4.00
N PHE A 39 10.79 -9.12 -4.32
CA PHE A 39 10.48 -7.69 -4.30
C PHE A 39 9.16 -7.43 -3.58
N LEU A 40 9.01 -6.27 -2.93
CA LEU A 40 7.76 -5.92 -2.25
C LEU A 40 6.67 -5.61 -3.27
N TYR A 41 5.50 -6.22 -3.11
CA TYR A 41 4.34 -6.04 -3.99
C TYR A 41 3.17 -5.41 -3.22
N TYR A 42 2.87 -4.14 -3.50
CA TYR A 42 1.69 -3.46 -2.98
C TYR A 42 0.83 -2.91 -4.11
N LEU A 43 -0.47 -3.20 -4.07
CA LEU A 43 -1.43 -2.60 -4.99
C LEU A 43 -1.67 -1.15 -4.61
N ALA A 44 -1.47 -0.24 -5.56
CA ALA A 44 -1.64 1.18 -5.37
C ALA A 44 -2.59 1.76 -6.43
N ASP A 45 -3.25 2.87 -6.11
CA ASP A 45 -3.99 3.65 -7.10
C ASP A 45 -3.10 4.71 -7.78
N GLY A 46 -3.73 5.60 -8.55
CA GLY A 46 -3.03 6.65 -9.27
C GLY A 46 -2.48 7.80 -8.41
N ILE A 47 -2.87 7.91 -7.13
CA ILE A 47 -2.43 9.04 -6.27
C ILE A 47 -1.09 8.76 -5.57
N TYR A 48 -0.67 7.50 -5.49
CA TYR A 48 0.62 7.14 -4.91
C TYR A 48 1.80 7.48 -5.84
N PRO A 49 3.00 7.76 -5.31
CA PRO A 49 4.21 7.95 -6.10
C PRO A 49 4.60 6.69 -6.89
N GLU A 50 5.47 6.84 -7.89
CA GLU A 50 6.00 5.73 -8.69
C GLU A 50 7.17 5.03 -7.97
N TRP A 51 6.89 4.39 -6.84
CA TRP A 51 7.87 3.59 -6.12
C TRP A 51 7.96 2.16 -6.67
N LYS A 52 9.16 1.56 -6.58
CA LYS A 52 9.45 0.21 -7.10
C LYS A 52 8.55 -0.88 -6.51
N CYS A 53 8.01 -0.70 -5.32
CA CYS A 53 7.11 -1.65 -4.65
C CYS A 53 5.64 -1.52 -5.05
N PHE A 54 5.26 -0.45 -5.76
CA PHE A 54 3.87 -0.14 -6.06
C PHE A 54 3.47 -0.61 -7.44
N VAL A 55 2.46 -1.47 -7.47
CA VAL A 55 1.81 -1.91 -8.69
C VAL A 55 0.52 -1.12 -8.85
N LYS A 56 0.59 -0.12 -9.73
CA LYS A 56 -0.54 0.74 -10.05
C LYS A 56 -1.50 0.06 -11.00
N THR A 57 -2.78 0.39 -10.86
CA THR A 57 -3.79 0.04 -11.85
C THR A 57 -3.46 0.66 -13.20
N VAL A 58 -3.64 -0.11 -14.28
CA VAL A 58 -3.48 0.39 -15.66
C VAL A 58 -4.57 1.44 -15.92
N SER A 59 -4.19 2.72 -15.90
CA SER A 59 -5.12 3.85 -16.02
C SER A 59 -5.82 3.94 -17.37
N THR A 60 -5.13 3.53 -18.45
CA THR A 60 -5.66 3.53 -19.82
C THR A 60 -5.46 2.14 -20.43
N PRO A 61 -6.36 1.17 -20.14
CA PRO A 61 -6.23 -0.18 -20.65
C PRO A 61 -6.55 -0.24 -22.15
N LEU A 62 -5.58 -0.67 -22.95
CA LEU A 62 -5.64 -0.72 -24.42
C LEU A 62 -6.30 -2.00 -24.95
N ASP A 63 -6.16 -3.11 -24.22
CA ASP A 63 -6.71 -4.41 -24.61
C ASP A 63 -7.66 -5.00 -23.54
N ASN A 64 -8.36 -6.07 -23.91
CA ASN A 64 -9.31 -6.74 -23.03
C ASN A 64 -8.65 -7.42 -21.81
N LYS A 65 -7.37 -7.79 -21.90
CA LYS A 65 -6.63 -8.39 -20.79
C LYS A 65 -6.33 -7.32 -19.74
N GLN A 66 -5.85 -6.16 -20.16
CA GLN A 66 -5.60 -5.00 -19.31
C GLN A 66 -6.90 -4.49 -18.67
N LYS A 67 -8.01 -4.44 -19.41
CA LYS A 67 -9.33 -4.06 -18.85
C LYS A 67 -9.75 -4.99 -17.71
N LYS A 68 -9.64 -6.31 -17.92
CA LYS A 68 -9.97 -7.31 -16.89
C LYS A 68 -9.03 -7.20 -15.68
N PHE A 69 -7.74 -7.01 -15.93
CA PHE A 69 -6.74 -6.86 -14.88
C PHE A 69 -6.98 -5.62 -14.03
N ALA A 70 -7.22 -4.46 -14.67
CA ALA A 70 -7.53 -3.21 -13.97
C ALA A 70 -8.79 -3.32 -13.13
N ALA A 71 -9.88 -3.88 -13.69
CA ALA A 71 -11.14 -4.08 -12.97
C ALA A 71 -10.96 -4.99 -11.73
N PHE A 72 -10.17 -6.06 -11.86
CA PHE A 72 -9.87 -6.96 -10.75
C PHE A 72 -9.06 -6.25 -9.66
N GLN A 73 -7.98 -5.54 -10.03
CA GLN A 73 -7.17 -4.77 -9.07
C GLN A 73 -7.99 -3.73 -8.31
N GLU A 74 -8.84 -2.95 -9.02
CA GLU A 74 -9.70 -1.96 -8.38
C GLU A 74 -10.72 -2.59 -7.42
N SER A 75 -11.26 -3.77 -7.76
CA SER A 75 -12.17 -4.49 -6.88
C SER A 75 -11.47 -4.90 -5.58
N VAL A 76 -10.31 -5.55 -5.69
CA VAL A 76 -9.53 -5.99 -4.52
C VAL A 76 -9.14 -4.79 -3.65
N ARG A 77 -8.72 -3.67 -4.27
CA ARG A 77 -8.38 -2.44 -3.54
C ARG A 77 -9.58 -1.90 -2.74
N LYS A 78 -10.77 -1.83 -3.35
CA LYS A 78 -11.99 -1.36 -2.66
C LYS A 78 -12.35 -2.25 -1.47
N ASP A 79 -12.13 -3.56 -1.57
CA ASP A 79 -12.37 -4.48 -0.45
C ASP A 79 -11.40 -4.22 0.71
N VAL A 80 -10.12 -3.97 0.41
CA VAL A 80 -9.12 -3.56 1.41
C VAL A 80 -9.49 -2.23 2.05
N GLU A 81 -9.80 -1.20 1.27
CA GLU A 81 -10.21 0.12 1.78
C GLU A 81 -11.45 0.03 2.66
N ARG A 82 -12.44 -0.78 2.26
CA ARG A 82 -13.65 -1.02 3.05
C ARG A 82 -13.32 -1.70 4.38
N ALA A 83 -12.45 -2.71 4.36
CA ALA A 83 -12.01 -3.39 5.59
C ALA A 83 -11.29 -2.43 6.54
N PHE A 84 -10.38 -1.60 6.02
CA PHE A 84 -9.69 -0.57 6.80
C PHE A 84 -10.64 0.49 7.34
N GLY A 85 -11.62 0.95 6.55
CA GLY A 85 -12.64 1.89 7.01
C GLY A 85 -13.48 1.32 8.17
N VAL A 86 -13.84 0.04 8.11
CA VAL A 86 -14.53 -0.65 9.23
C VAL A 86 -13.63 -0.75 10.46
N LEU A 87 -12.35 -1.08 10.27
CA LEU A 87 -11.38 -1.15 11.37
C LEU A 87 -11.19 0.21 12.03
N GLN A 88 -11.03 1.29 11.26
CA GLN A 88 -10.91 2.66 11.78
C GLN A 88 -12.17 3.09 12.55
N ALA A 89 -13.36 2.75 12.06
CA ALA A 89 -14.62 3.09 12.72
C ALA A 89 -14.81 2.34 14.05
N ARG A 90 -14.33 1.09 14.14
CA ARG A 90 -14.45 0.26 15.35
C ARG A 90 -13.33 0.48 16.36
N PHE A 91 -12.12 0.75 15.87
CA PHE A 91 -10.93 0.86 16.68
C PHE A 91 -10.30 2.22 16.47
N ALA A 92 -10.57 3.15 17.40
CA ALA A 92 -10.03 4.51 17.37
C ALA A 92 -8.49 4.55 17.33
N VAL A 93 -7.82 3.50 17.82
CA VAL A 93 -6.36 3.34 17.74
C VAL A 93 -5.86 3.20 16.30
N VAL A 94 -6.64 2.57 15.40
CA VAL A 94 -6.30 2.43 13.98
C VAL A 94 -6.47 3.77 13.25
N ALA A 95 -7.44 4.60 13.68
CA ALA A 95 -7.62 5.95 13.16
C ALA A 95 -6.59 6.95 13.71
N ARG A 96 -5.95 6.65 14.86
CA ARG A 96 -5.00 7.54 15.55
C ARG A 96 -3.79 6.75 16.06
N PRO A 97 -2.97 6.17 15.16
CA PRO A 97 -1.87 5.27 15.53
C PRO A 97 -0.79 5.95 16.39
N ALA A 98 -0.73 7.29 16.40
CA ALA A 98 0.30 8.07 17.09
C ALA A 98 -0.12 8.66 18.46
N MET A 99 -1.31 8.36 19.01
CA MET A 99 -1.68 8.87 20.35
C MET A 99 -1.07 8.09 21.53
N THR A 100 -0.27 7.04 21.29
CA THR A 100 0.30 6.19 22.36
C THR A 100 1.80 6.34 22.58
N TRP A 101 2.49 7.24 21.87
CA TRP A 101 3.88 7.60 22.18
C TRP A 101 3.96 8.94 22.90
N SER A 102 3.53 8.94 24.16
CA SER A 102 4.06 9.84 25.17
C SER A 102 4.81 8.96 26.18
N LEU A 103 6.13 8.82 25.98
CA LEU A 103 7.03 8.56 27.09
C LEU A 103 7.36 9.95 27.65
N ASP A 104 6.60 10.32 28.69
CA ASP A 104 6.71 11.52 29.52
C ASP A 104 6.50 12.90 28.85
#